data_AF-A0AAE4YSE2-F1
#
_entry.id   AF-A0AAE4YSE2-F1
#
_cell.length_a   1.000
_cell.length_b   1.000
_cell.length_c   1.000
_cell.angle_alpha   90.00
_cell.angle_beta   90.00
_cell.angle_gamma   90.00
#
_symmetry.space_group_name_H-M   'P 1'
#
loop_
_entity.id
_entity.type
_entity.pdbx_description
1 polymer ?
#
loop_
_entity_poly.entity_id
_entity_poly.type
_entity_poly.pdbx_seq_one_letter_code
_entity_poly.pdbx_strand_id
1 'polypeptide(L)' 'MDRQLQGSNWVDPIERRRAYNEQGWSRFEETLDPYAPEQIAQERNRYRRTA' A
#
# COMPACT_ATOMS: atom_id res chain seq x y z
N MET A 1 -13.53 -26.38 -8.08
CA MET A 1 -13.80 -25.04 -7.55
C MET A 1 -12.68 -24.71 -6.59
N ASP A 2 -11.63 -24.07 -7.09
CA ASP A 2 -10.40 -23.77 -6.37
C ASP A 2 -10.66 -22.93 -5.11
N ARG A 3 -10.20 -23.45 -3.97
CA ARG A 3 -10.27 -22.77 -2.67
C ARG A 3 -9.15 -21.73 -2.60
N GLN A 4 -9.33 -20.60 -3.27
CA GLN A 4 -8.58 -19.39 -2.93
C GLN A 4 -9.33 -18.66 -1.82
N LEU A 5 -8.57 -18.09 -0.86
CA LEU A 5 -9.01 -17.18 0.21
C LEU A 5 -9.42 -17.81 1.55
N GLN A 6 -8.75 -18.87 2.03
CA GLN A 6 -8.74 -19.16 3.47
C GLN A 6 -7.65 -18.35 4.17
N GLY A 7 -7.99 -17.12 4.56
CA GLY A 7 -7.10 -16.19 5.28
C GLY A 7 -7.67 -14.78 5.36
N SER A 8 -8.89 -14.65 5.86
CA SER A 8 -9.76 -13.46 5.86
C SER A 8 -9.16 -12.22 6.58
N ASN A 9 -8.17 -11.55 5.98
CA ASN A 9 -7.78 -10.18 6.31
C ASN A 9 -8.63 -9.21 5.46
N TRP A 10 -9.93 -9.16 5.73
CA TRP A 10 -10.83 -8.25 5.02
C TRP A 10 -10.57 -6.84 5.51
N VAL A 11 -9.97 -6.03 4.65
CA VAL A 11 -9.91 -4.59 4.89
C VAL A 11 -11.22 -4.00 4.41
N ASP A 12 -11.94 -3.34 5.32
CA ASP A 12 -13.09 -2.53 4.92
C ASP A 12 -12.59 -1.37 4.02
N PRO A 13 -13.03 -1.33 2.74
CA PRO A 13 -12.55 -0.32 1.80
C PRO A 13 -12.99 1.10 2.17
N ILE A 14 -14.10 1.27 2.88
CA ILE A 14 -14.60 2.58 3.34
C ILE A 14 -13.72 3.10 4.47
N GLU A 15 -13.47 2.28 5.50
CA GLU A 15 -12.59 2.64 6.61
C GLU A 15 -11.17 2.90 6.12
N ARG A 16 -10.65 2.09 5.19
CA ARG A 16 -9.33 2.34 4.58
C ARG A 16 -9.29 3.65 3.80
N ARG A 17 -10.34 3.98 3.04
CA ARG A 17 -10.40 5.24 2.30
C ARG A 17 -10.44 6.45 3.24
N ARG A 18 -11.16 6.35 4.36
CA ARG A 18 -11.19 7.39 5.40
C ARG A 18 -9.81 7.61 5.99
N ALA A 19 -9.13 6.55 6.41
CA ALA A 19 -7.78 6.63 6.97
C ALA A 19 -6.78 7.29 6.01
N TYR A 20 -6.86 7.01 4.70
CA TYR A 20 -6.02 7.67 3.70
C TYR A 20 -6.33 9.17 3.55
N ASN A 21 -7.61 9.54 3.51
CA ASN A 21 -7.99 10.95 3.46
C ASN A 21 -7.51 11.72 4.70
N GLU A 22 -7.62 11.13 5.91
CA GLU A 22 -7.14 11.72 7.16
C GLU A 22 -5.61 11.89 7.18
N GLN A 23 -4.87 10.98 6.55
CA GLN A 23 -3.42 11.05 6.37
C GLN A 23 -3.00 12.00 5.23
N GLY A 24 -3.94 12.73 4.63
CA GLY A 24 -3.67 13.71 3.57
C GLY A 24 -3.52 13.11 2.16
N TRP A 25 -3.79 11.81 2.00
CA TRP A 25 -3.76 11.16 0.68
C TRP A 25 -5.08 11.37 -0.06
N SER A 26 -5.01 11.96 -1.26
CA SER A 26 -6.18 12.31 -2.07
C SER A 26 -6.33 11.44 -3.32
N ARG A 27 -5.23 11.19 -4.04
CA ARG A 27 -5.19 10.38 -5.27
C ARG A 27 -3.84 9.73 -5.52
N PHE A 28 -3.82 8.83 -6.50
CA PHE A 28 -2.60 8.39 -7.16
C PHE A 28 -2.20 9.40 -8.24
N GLU A 29 -0.94 9.82 -8.20
CA GLU A 29 -0.33 10.67 -9.24
C GLU A 29 0.21 9.77 -10.35
N GLU A 30 -0.55 9.68 -11.44
CA GLU A 30 -0.28 8.76 -12.55
C GLU A 30 0.86 9.19 -13.48
N THR A 31 1.29 10.45 -13.37
CA THR A 31 2.37 11.03 -14.16
C THR A 31 3.73 10.94 -13.48
N LEU A 32 3.80 10.39 -12.27
CA LEU A 32 5.08 10.20 -11.58
C LEU A 32 5.89 9.10 -12.27
N ASP A 33 7.19 9.34 -12.37
CA ASP A 33 8.12 8.32 -12.84
C ASP A 33 8.04 7.09 -11.91
N PRO A 34 8.03 5.88 -12.48
CA PRO A 34 8.17 4.66 -11.70
C PRO A 34 9.47 4.71 -10.89
N TYR A 35 9.45 4.06 -9.73
CA TYR A 35 10.65 4.00 -8.91
C TYR A 35 11.74 3.19 -9.60
N ALA A 36 12.96 3.74 -9.59
CA ALA A 36 14.17 3.02 -9.97
C ALA A 36 14.46 1.89 -8.98
N PRO A 37 15.22 0.84 -9.39
CA PRO A 37 15.55 -0.29 -8.52
C PRO A 37 16.15 0.12 -7.17
N GLU A 38 17.02 1.12 -7.17
CA GLU A 38 17.65 1.64 -5.94
C GLU A 38 16.65 2.34 -5.00
N GLN A 39 15.64 3.02 -5.54
CA GLN A 39 14.58 3.66 -4.75
C GLN A 39 13.66 2.62 -4.12
N ILE A 40 13.34 1.56 -4.85
CA ILE A 40 12.59 0.40 -4.33
C ILE A 40 13.35 -0.24 -3.16
N ALA A 41 14.66 -0.43 -3.30
CA ALA A 41 15.49 -1.00 -2.23
C ALA A 41 15.50 -0.11 -0.97
N GLN A 42 15.55 1.21 -1.13
CA GLN A 42 15.47 2.17 -0.02
C GLN A 42 14.13 2.08 0.72
N GLU A 43 13.01 2.10 0.01
CA GLU A 43 11.68 1.99 0.62
C GLU A 43 11.48 0.65 1.34
N ARG A 44 11.95 -0.46 0.75
CA ARG A 44 11.92 -1.78 1.41
C ARG A 44 12.72 -1.79 2.72
N ASN A 45 13.87 -1.14 2.74
CA ASN A 45 14.70 -1.03 3.95
C ASN A 45 14.06 -0.15 5.01
N ARG A 46 13.39 0.95 4.62
CA ARG A 46 12.65 1.83 5.54
C ARG A 46 11.60 1.05 6.34
N TYR A 47 10.75 0.28 5.67
CA TYR A 47 9.68 -0.48 6.33
C TYR A 47 10.17 -1.76 7.03
N ARG A 48 11.30 -2.35 6.60
CA ARG A 48 11.96 -3.44 7.35
C ARG A 48 12.47 -3.02 8.72
N ARG A 49 12.77 -1.73 8.92
CA ARG A 49 13.33 -1.22 10.19
C ARG A 49 12.27 -0.88 11.22
N THR A 50 11.01 -0.75 10.79
CA THR A 50 9.86 -0.40 11.64
C THR A 50 8.96 -1.59 11.97
N ALA A 51 9.32 -2.80 11.53
CA ALA A 51 8.63 -4.06 11.81
C ALA A 51 9.31 -4.83 12.95
#